data_AF-A0A945RK22-F1
#
_entry.id   AF-A0A945RK22-F1
#
_cell.length_a   1.000
_cell.length_b   1.000
_cell.length_c   1.000
_cell.angle_alpha   90.00
_cell.angle_beta   90.00
_cell.angle_gamma   90.00
#
_symmetry.space_group_name_H-M   'P 1'
#
loop_
_entity.id
_entity.type
_entity.pdbx_description
1 polymer ?
#
loop_
_entity_poly.entity_id
_entity_poly.type
_entity_poly.pdbx_seq_one_letter_code
_entity_poly.pdbx_strand_id
1 'polypeptide(L)'
;MFVTLDEKSDYDAQNVFRSDAWVDYSEQKLNEFLCQVLARKLQIPQAYSFLSVYSKQIFLPADQSKALKILDLGGGVGQVFPALRHLMNVTRGKMGIDYTVIDNDKACQRGREIFSGNRPIYLADSGAKTSISEILLEADNVQFITSPNDLEADIDVLICAITLPYIDNLSAIIALIEKNKPRFVFFTCFLAHDGDQSISLAQIFPDHRAYINVTAHSTTQIASSLVDLGYQSMTATGNYEIEDVEGFSETFKQLHPGVRMVDLCFSSSVLPQKFMA
;
A
#
# COMPACT_ATOMS: atom_id res chain seq x y z
N MET A 1 17.57 15.90 28.28
CA MET A 1 18.66 14.93 28.04
C MET A 1 18.53 14.52 26.59
N PHE A 2 19.31 15.15 25.71
CA PHE A 2 19.29 14.85 24.27
C PHE A 2 20.17 13.63 24.06
N VAL A 3 19.59 12.54 23.53
CA VAL A 3 20.38 11.38 23.12
C VAL A 3 21.11 11.79 21.83
N THR A 4 22.41 12.08 21.95
CA THR A 4 23.32 12.05 20.81
C THR A 4 23.41 10.59 20.36
N LEU A 5 22.76 10.27 19.23
CA LEU A 5 22.95 9.00 18.55
C LEU A 5 24.27 9.06 17.78
N ASP A 6 25.07 8.04 18.01
CA ASP A 6 26.43 7.83 17.51
C ASP A 6 26.52 7.99 15.98
N GLU A 7 27.65 8.54 15.53
CA GLU A 7 28.00 8.72 14.11
C GLU A 7 28.28 7.36 13.46
N LYS A 8 27.22 6.66 13.09
CA LYS A 8 27.06 5.53 12.13
C LYS A 8 25.94 4.62 12.65
N SER A 9 24.69 5.05 12.48
CA SER A 9 23.58 4.13 12.71
C SER A 9 23.59 3.09 11.58
N ASP A 10 23.76 1.80 11.92
CA ASP A 10 23.72 0.62 11.02
C ASP A 10 22.34 0.36 10.36
N TYR A 11 21.63 1.42 9.98
CA TYR A 11 20.40 1.33 9.20
C TYR A 11 20.75 1.18 7.72
N ASP A 12 21.16 -0.02 7.35
CA ASP A 12 20.93 -0.56 6.01
C ASP A 12 19.41 -0.54 5.74
N ALA A 13 19.00 -0.30 4.49
CA ALA A 13 17.61 -0.39 4.05
C ALA A 13 16.92 -1.68 4.52
N GLN A 14 17.62 -2.82 4.48
CA GLN A 14 17.14 -4.10 4.96
C GLN A 14 16.85 -4.09 6.47
N ASN A 15 17.56 -3.27 7.25
CA ASN A 15 17.38 -3.14 8.69
C ASN A 15 16.23 -2.21 9.07
N VAL A 16 15.92 -1.16 8.30
CA VAL A 16 14.81 -0.25 8.65
C VAL A 16 13.45 -0.94 8.55
N PHE A 17 13.17 -1.69 7.48
CA PHE A 17 11.87 -2.38 7.35
C PHE A 17 11.70 -3.52 8.37
N ARG A 18 12.81 -4.11 8.82
CA ARG A 18 12.85 -5.11 9.90
C ARG A 18 12.98 -4.48 11.30
N SER A 19 13.07 -3.16 11.37
CA SER A 19 13.19 -2.44 12.63
C SER A 19 11.84 -2.31 13.30
N ASP A 20 11.87 -2.17 14.62
CA ASP A 20 10.66 -1.86 15.38
C ASP A 20 10.10 -0.49 14.96
N ALA A 21 10.93 0.44 14.47
CA ALA A 21 10.49 1.74 13.98
C ALA A 21 9.55 1.65 12.76
N TRP A 22 9.80 0.73 11.81
CA TRP A 22 8.89 0.52 10.68
C TRP A 22 7.54 -0.05 11.12
N VAL A 23 7.59 -1.03 12.03
CA VAL A 23 6.39 -1.66 12.59
C VAL A 23 5.57 -0.64 13.38
N ASP A 24 6.23 0.16 14.21
CA ASP A 24 5.60 1.18 15.04
C ASP A 24 5.04 2.34 14.20
N TYR A 25 5.75 2.75 13.14
CA TYR A 25 5.22 3.70 12.16
C TYR A 25 3.96 3.17 11.47
N SER A 26 3.99 1.91 11.01
CA SER A 26 2.84 1.28 10.35
C SER A 26 1.63 1.18 11.28
N GLU A 27 1.86 0.79 12.54
CA GLU A 27 0.82 0.76 13.59
C GLU A 27 0.30 2.16 13.92
N GLN A 28 1.17 3.17 13.99
CA GLN A 28 0.76 4.56 14.19
C GLN A 28 -0.16 5.02 13.04
N LYS A 29 0.19 4.71 11.78
CA LYS A 29 -0.66 5.07 10.62
C LYS A 29 -1.99 4.35 10.58
N LEU A 30 -2.03 3.10 11.03
CA LEU A 30 -3.28 2.38 11.25
C LEU A 30 -4.12 3.06 12.33
N ASN A 31 -3.54 3.38 13.48
CA ASN A 31 -4.24 4.03 14.59
C ASN A 31 -4.77 5.42 14.21
N GLU A 32 -3.96 6.23 13.52
CA GLU A 32 -4.36 7.54 12.99
C GLU A 32 -5.58 7.43 12.08
N PHE A 33 -5.60 6.43 11.17
CA PHE A 33 -6.74 6.18 10.28
C PHE A 33 -7.99 5.79 11.07
N LEU A 34 -7.87 4.80 11.95
CA LEU A 34 -9.00 4.29 12.72
C LEU A 34 -9.61 5.34 13.65
N CYS A 35 -8.78 6.21 14.24
CA CYS A 35 -9.25 7.35 15.03
C CYS A 35 -10.10 8.30 14.17
N GLN A 36 -9.69 8.58 12.93
CA GLN A 36 -10.44 9.47 12.02
C GLN A 36 -11.78 8.86 11.61
N VAL A 37 -11.80 7.56 11.29
CA VAL A 37 -13.04 6.82 10.96
C VAL A 37 -14.00 6.84 12.15
N LEU A 38 -13.52 6.52 13.36
CA LEU A 38 -14.34 6.51 14.58
C LEU A 38 -14.84 7.89 14.98
N ALA A 39 -14.04 8.93 14.77
CA ALA A 39 -14.45 10.32 14.97
C ALA A 39 -15.55 10.78 13.99
N ARG A 40 -16.07 9.89 13.12
CA ARG A 40 -17.04 10.18 12.06
C ARG A 40 -16.58 11.29 11.12
N LYS A 41 -15.28 11.53 11.05
CA LYS A 41 -14.67 12.32 9.97
C LYS A 41 -14.61 11.37 8.78
N LEU A 42 -15.73 11.25 8.06
CA LEU A 42 -15.94 10.35 6.91
C LEU A 42 -15.04 10.64 5.70
N GLN A 43 -13.99 11.45 5.88
CA GLN A 43 -13.02 11.76 4.84
C GLN A 43 -11.84 10.83 5.02
N ILE A 44 -11.50 10.11 3.95
CA ILE A 44 -10.29 9.31 3.88
C ILE A 44 -9.11 10.26 4.10
N PRO A 45 -8.16 9.95 5.00
CA PRO A 45 -7.02 10.82 5.22
C PRO A 45 -6.28 11.03 3.90
N GLN A 46 -5.72 12.23 3.68
CA GLN A 46 -5.01 12.55 2.43
C GLN A 46 -3.92 11.52 2.07
N ALA A 47 -3.25 10.94 3.08
CA ALA A 47 -2.26 9.88 2.91
C ALA A 47 -2.80 8.63 2.18
N TYR A 48 -4.11 8.41 2.21
CA TYR A 48 -4.82 7.29 1.57
C TYR A 48 -5.70 7.76 0.40
N SER A 49 -5.58 9.03 -0.04
CA SER A 49 -6.39 9.59 -1.12
C SER A 49 -6.24 8.81 -2.43
N PHE A 50 -5.10 8.18 -2.67
CA PHE A 50 -4.87 7.26 -3.79
C PHE A 50 -5.88 6.10 -3.82
N LEU A 51 -6.29 5.59 -2.66
CA LEU A 51 -7.28 4.51 -2.57
C LEU A 51 -8.67 4.96 -3.03
N SER A 52 -8.99 6.26 -2.96
CA SER A 52 -10.28 6.78 -3.46
C SER A 52 -10.41 6.66 -4.98
N VAL A 53 -9.29 6.74 -5.70
CA VAL A 53 -9.22 6.50 -7.14
C VAL A 53 -9.33 5.00 -7.41
N TYR A 54 -8.53 4.20 -6.69
CA TYR A 54 -8.48 2.75 -6.90
C TYR A 54 -9.78 2.05 -6.52
N SER A 55 -10.47 2.50 -5.48
CA SER A 55 -11.77 1.96 -5.11
C SER A 55 -12.79 2.02 -6.26
N LYS A 56 -12.81 3.10 -7.04
CA LYS A 56 -13.66 3.16 -8.23
C LYS A 56 -13.20 2.16 -9.30
N GLN A 57 -11.91 2.06 -9.54
CA GLN A 57 -11.34 1.15 -10.55
C GLN A 57 -11.52 -0.34 -10.20
N ILE A 58 -11.30 -0.68 -8.93
CA ILE A 58 -11.32 -2.05 -8.38
C ILE A 58 -12.76 -2.50 -8.14
N PHE A 59 -13.58 -1.68 -7.47
CA PHE A 59 -14.88 -2.13 -6.99
C PHE A 59 -15.95 -2.05 -8.07
N LEU A 60 -15.86 -1.11 -9.04
CA LEU A 60 -16.88 -0.99 -10.08
C LEU A 60 -17.06 -2.25 -10.96
N PRO A 61 -15.99 -2.95 -11.36
CA PRO A 61 -16.12 -4.12 -12.20
C PRO A 61 -16.02 -5.46 -11.45
N ALA A 62 -15.95 -5.47 -10.12
CA ALA A 62 -15.88 -6.69 -9.32
C ALA A 62 -17.25 -7.40 -9.23
N ASP A 63 -17.22 -8.74 -9.25
CA ASP A 63 -18.38 -9.60 -9.01
C ASP A 63 -18.72 -9.59 -7.50
N GLN A 64 -19.83 -8.95 -7.16
CA GLN A 64 -20.26 -8.79 -5.76
C GLN A 64 -20.67 -10.11 -5.08
N SER A 65 -20.83 -11.20 -5.85
CA SER A 65 -21.14 -12.52 -5.28
C SER A 65 -19.91 -13.23 -4.69
N LYS A 66 -18.71 -12.69 -4.90
CA LYS A 66 -17.44 -13.26 -4.42
C LYS A 66 -16.68 -12.24 -3.58
N ALA A 67 -15.87 -12.77 -2.67
CA ALA A 67 -14.90 -11.94 -1.96
C ALA A 67 -13.81 -11.49 -2.95
N LEU A 68 -13.42 -10.23 -2.85
CA LEU A 68 -12.32 -9.67 -3.62
C LEU A 68 -11.00 -10.07 -2.96
N LYS A 69 -10.13 -10.76 -3.70
CA LYS A 69 -8.83 -11.22 -3.19
C LYS A 69 -7.75 -10.19 -3.43
N ILE A 70 -7.24 -9.59 -2.36
CA ILE A 70 -6.25 -8.52 -2.42
C ILE A 70 -4.95 -8.99 -1.79
N LEU A 71 -3.86 -8.85 -2.54
CA LEU A 71 -2.49 -9.00 -2.06
C LEU A 71 -1.85 -7.64 -1.83
N ASP A 72 -1.34 -7.39 -0.62
CA ASP A 72 -0.62 -6.17 -0.24
C ASP A 72 0.85 -6.49 0.07
N LEU A 73 1.73 -6.15 -0.87
CA LEU A 73 3.17 -6.32 -0.76
C LEU A 73 3.78 -5.17 0.04
N GLY A 74 4.43 -5.50 1.16
CA GLY A 74 4.96 -4.53 2.11
C GLY A 74 3.85 -3.76 2.83
N GLY A 75 2.72 -4.43 3.06
CA GLY A 75 1.53 -3.86 3.70
C GLY A 75 1.68 -3.53 5.18
N GLY A 76 2.88 -3.69 5.77
CA GLY A 76 3.18 -3.40 7.16
C GLY A 76 2.32 -4.24 8.11
N VAL A 77 1.53 -3.57 8.92
CA VAL A 77 0.60 -4.21 9.86
C VAL A 77 -0.82 -4.30 9.30
N GLY A 78 -1.01 -4.07 8.00
CA GLY A 78 -2.31 -4.09 7.33
C GLY A 78 -3.03 -2.74 7.31
N GLN A 79 -2.29 -1.62 7.37
CA GLN A 79 -2.87 -0.27 7.49
C GLN A 79 -3.74 0.17 6.32
N VAL A 80 -3.59 -0.44 5.14
CA VAL A 80 -4.39 -0.14 3.94
C VAL A 80 -5.77 -0.80 3.99
N PHE A 81 -5.92 -1.94 4.67
CA PHE A 81 -7.17 -2.69 4.73
C PHE A 81 -8.36 -1.88 5.27
N PRO A 82 -8.26 -1.18 6.42
CA PRO A 82 -9.37 -0.37 6.94
C PRO A 82 -9.84 0.71 5.98
N ALA A 83 -8.92 1.31 5.22
CA ALA A 83 -9.24 2.32 4.23
C ALA A 83 -9.99 1.73 3.03
N LEU A 84 -9.55 0.58 2.53
CA LEU A 84 -10.26 -0.17 1.49
C LEU A 84 -11.67 -0.59 1.95
N ARG A 85 -11.78 -1.15 3.15
CA ARG A 85 -13.06 -1.56 3.74
C ARG A 85 -14.03 -0.38 3.86
N HIS A 86 -13.55 0.75 4.38
CA HIS A 86 -14.35 1.96 4.50
C HIS A 86 -14.86 2.42 3.12
N LEU A 87 -13.96 2.49 2.13
CA LEU A 87 -14.29 2.86 0.76
C LEU A 87 -15.32 1.91 0.12
N MET A 88 -15.18 0.60 0.33
CA MET A 88 -16.14 -0.37 -0.17
C MET A 88 -17.52 -0.19 0.44
N ASN A 89 -17.60 -0.02 1.75
CA ASN A 89 -18.86 0.18 2.46
C ASN A 89 -19.60 1.43 1.94
N VAL A 90 -18.86 2.49 1.62
CA VAL A 90 -19.43 3.73 1.07
C VAL A 90 -19.83 3.61 -0.41
N THR A 91 -19.10 2.82 -1.22
CA THR A 91 -19.30 2.77 -2.68
C THR A 91 -20.23 1.66 -3.18
N ARG A 92 -20.21 0.47 -2.54
CA ARG A 92 -20.88 -0.74 -3.07
C ARG A 92 -21.60 -1.60 -2.03
N GLY A 93 -21.57 -1.25 -0.75
CA GLY A 93 -22.16 -2.07 0.31
C GLY A 93 -21.29 -3.28 0.68
N LYS A 94 -21.91 -4.37 1.15
CA LYS A 94 -21.23 -5.50 1.80
C LYS A 94 -20.65 -6.53 0.81
N MET A 95 -19.62 -6.15 0.06
CA MET A 95 -18.78 -7.13 -0.65
C MET A 95 -17.67 -7.63 0.31
N GLY A 96 -17.36 -8.93 0.30
CA GLY A 96 -16.28 -9.48 1.11
C GLY A 96 -14.89 -9.10 0.56
N ILE A 97 -13.87 -9.05 1.43
CA ILE A 97 -12.46 -8.97 1.02
C ILE A 97 -11.70 -10.11 1.69
N ASP A 98 -10.93 -10.85 0.89
CA ASP A 98 -9.87 -11.71 1.40
C ASP A 98 -8.55 -10.96 1.23
N TYR A 99 -8.00 -10.43 2.32
CA TYR A 99 -6.85 -9.52 2.33
C TYR A 99 -5.61 -10.23 2.82
N THR A 100 -4.60 -10.37 1.98
CA THR A 100 -3.32 -10.98 2.35
C THR A 100 -2.21 -9.93 2.37
N VAL A 101 -1.54 -9.78 3.49
CA VAL A 101 -0.32 -8.98 3.62
C VAL A 101 0.90 -9.89 3.49
N ILE A 102 1.85 -9.47 2.65
CA ILE A 102 3.21 -10.02 2.66
C ILE A 102 4.16 -8.95 3.20
N ASP A 103 4.77 -9.22 4.35
CA ASP A 103 5.80 -8.36 4.92
C ASP A 103 6.77 -9.21 5.76
N ASN A 104 7.72 -8.57 6.43
CA ASN A 104 8.63 -9.24 7.35
C ASN A 104 7.91 -9.82 8.58
N ASP A 105 8.58 -10.76 9.25
CA ASP A 105 8.02 -11.52 10.37
C ASP A 105 7.45 -10.63 11.49
N LYS A 106 8.13 -9.52 11.84
CA LYS A 106 7.69 -8.63 12.92
C LYS A 106 6.44 -7.87 12.55
N ALA A 107 6.39 -7.30 11.34
CA ALA A 107 5.22 -6.59 10.84
C ALA A 107 4.01 -7.53 10.74
N CYS A 108 4.22 -8.73 10.17
CA CYS A 108 3.19 -9.75 10.08
C CYS A 108 2.71 -10.25 11.46
N GLN A 109 3.62 -10.45 12.41
CA GLN A 109 3.26 -10.82 13.78
C GLN A 109 2.40 -9.72 14.43
N ARG A 110 2.83 -8.46 14.34
CA ARG A 110 2.10 -7.32 14.90
C ARG A 110 0.71 -7.18 14.26
N GLY A 111 0.63 -7.35 12.94
CA GLY A 111 -0.63 -7.40 12.20
C GLY A 111 -1.57 -8.49 12.72
N ARG A 112 -1.09 -9.73 12.87
CA ARG A 112 -1.89 -10.83 13.45
C ARG A 112 -2.42 -10.50 14.83
N GLU A 113 -1.59 -9.93 15.71
CA GLU A 113 -2.01 -9.53 17.06
C GLU A 113 -3.13 -8.48 17.05
N ILE A 114 -3.04 -7.48 16.16
CA ILE A 114 -4.04 -6.42 16.01
C ILE A 114 -5.35 -7.00 15.45
N PHE A 115 -5.26 -7.78 14.37
CA PHE A 115 -6.44 -8.30 13.65
C PHE A 115 -7.14 -9.46 14.36
N SER A 116 -6.43 -10.21 15.22
CA SER A 116 -7.06 -11.20 16.09
C SER A 116 -7.72 -10.60 17.33
N GLY A 117 -7.61 -9.29 17.56
CA GLY A 117 -8.10 -8.60 18.76
C GLY A 117 -7.26 -8.86 20.02
N ASN A 118 -6.10 -9.51 19.90
CA ASN A 118 -5.18 -9.75 21.03
C ASN A 118 -4.40 -8.48 21.43
N ARG A 119 -4.38 -7.48 20.56
CA ARG A 119 -3.79 -6.16 20.81
C ARG A 119 -4.86 -5.08 20.63
N PRO A 120 -5.17 -4.29 21.66
CA PRO A 120 -6.14 -3.21 21.55
C PRO A 120 -5.58 -2.08 20.69
N ILE A 121 -6.48 -1.43 19.96
CA ILE A 121 -6.20 -0.17 19.27
C ILE A 121 -6.44 0.98 20.25
N TYR A 122 -5.49 1.91 20.28
CA TYR A 122 -5.53 3.08 21.14
C TYR A 122 -6.14 4.26 20.38
N LEU A 123 -7.24 4.78 20.91
CA LEU A 123 -7.85 6.00 20.39
C LEU A 123 -7.19 7.22 21.02
N ALA A 124 -6.35 7.90 20.25
CA ALA A 124 -5.48 8.99 20.70
C ALA A 124 -6.22 10.08 21.49
N ASP A 125 -7.48 10.36 21.16
CA ASP A 125 -8.25 11.46 21.74
C ASP A 125 -9.11 11.10 22.96
N SER A 126 -9.28 9.80 23.27
CA SER A 126 -10.16 9.36 24.36
C SER A 126 -9.50 8.45 25.38
N GLY A 127 -8.32 7.91 25.08
CA GLY A 127 -7.70 6.84 25.86
C GLY A 127 -8.54 5.54 25.87
N ALA A 128 -9.65 5.50 25.13
CA ALA A 128 -10.48 4.32 25.00
C ALA A 128 -9.73 3.26 24.18
N LYS A 129 -9.85 2.02 24.65
CA LYS A 129 -9.38 0.84 23.96
C LYS A 129 -10.55 0.21 23.24
N THR A 130 -10.33 -0.14 21.98
CA THR A 130 -11.30 -0.88 21.16
C THR A 130 -10.54 -1.92 20.34
N SER A 131 -11.24 -2.83 19.69
CA SER A 131 -10.67 -3.80 18.76
C SER A 131 -10.99 -3.44 17.32
N ILE A 132 -10.15 -3.89 16.38
CA ILE A 132 -10.39 -3.61 14.96
C ILE A 132 -11.71 -4.23 14.48
N SER A 133 -12.10 -5.37 15.06
CA SER A 133 -13.35 -6.07 14.79
C SER A 133 -14.58 -5.27 15.25
N GLU A 134 -14.48 -4.55 16.36
CA GLU A 134 -15.53 -3.62 16.80
C GLU A 134 -15.68 -2.40 15.87
N ILE A 135 -14.59 -1.94 15.25
CA ILE A 135 -14.59 -0.77 14.38
C ILE A 135 -15.08 -1.11 12.97
N LEU A 136 -14.53 -2.16 12.37
CA LEU A 136 -14.76 -2.50 10.96
C LEU A 136 -15.98 -3.41 10.76
N LEU A 137 -16.56 -3.92 11.84
CA LEU A 137 -17.89 -4.55 11.90
C LEU A 137 -18.17 -5.65 10.86
N GLU A 138 -17.19 -6.40 10.33
CA GLU A 138 -17.53 -7.55 9.47
C GLU A 138 -16.43 -8.59 9.20
N ALA A 139 -16.90 -9.75 8.73
CA ALA A 139 -16.25 -11.07 8.67
C ALA A 139 -15.31 -11.25 7.47
N ASP A 140 -14.32 -10.38 7.35
CA ASP A 140 -13.30 -10.50 6.32
C ASP A 140 -12.08 -11.27 6.80
N ASN A 141 -11.44 -11.99 5.88
CA ASN A 141 -10.24 -12.73 6.18
C ASN A 141 -9.03 -11.83 5.95
N VAL A 142 -8.35 -11.45 7.03
CA VAL A 142 -7.06 -10.76 6.95
C VAL A 142 -5.95 -11.74 7.31
N GLN A 143 -5.12 -12.08 6.33
CA GLN A 143 -4.01 -13.01 6.46
C GLN A 143 -2.68 -12.26 6.40
N PHE A 144 -1.71 -12.72 7.20
CA PHE A 144 -0.35 -12.20 7.21
C PHE A 144 0.62 -13.35 6.97
N ILE A 145 1.35 -13.31 5.86
CA ILE A 145 2.37 -14.30 5.48
C ILE A 145 3.70 -13.60 5.23
N THR A 146 4.79 -14.35 5.31
CA THR A 146 6.14 -13.79 5.21
C THR A 146 6.87 -14.25 3.94
N SER A 147 6.22 -15.11 3.17
CA SER A 147 6.73 -15.66 1.93
C SER A 147 5.64 -15.70 0.85
N PRO A 148 5.93 -15.25 -0.39
CA PRO A 148 5.03 -15.45 -1.54
C PRO A 148 4.76 -16.91 -1.89
N ASN A 149 5.53 -17.86 -1.35
CA ASN A 149 5.27 -19.29 -1.54
C ASN A 149 4.09 -19.80 -0.71
N ASP A 150 3.72 -19.08 0.35
CA ASP A 150 2.59 -19.41 1.22
C ASP A 150 1.27 -18.80 0.73
N LEU A 151 1.35 -18.04 -0.37
CA LEU A 151 0.23 -17.40 -1.01
C LEU A 151 -0.61 -18.43 -1.77
N GLU A 152 -1.91 -18.45 -1.50
CA GLU A 152 -2.86 -19.22 -2.29
C GLU A 152 -2.95 -18.64 -3.71
N ALA A 153 -3.04 -19.51 -4.72
CA ALA A 153 -3.25 -19.06 -6.09
C ALA A 153 -4.60 -18.32 -6.21
N ASP A 154 -4.68 -17.36 -7.13
CA ASP A 154 -5.85 -16.51 -7.44
C ASP A 154 -5.87 -15.19 -6.66
N ILE A 155 -5.36 -14.13 -7.30
CA ILE A 155 -5.38 -12.75 -6.78
C ILE A 155 -6.17 -11.89 -7.76
N ASP A 156 -7.10 -11.07 -7.28
CA ASP A 156 -7.78 -10.07 -8.11
C ASP A 156 -6.98 -8.77 -8.18
N VAL A 157 -6.39 -8.36 -7.06
CA VAL A 157 -5.70 -7.09 -6.91
C VAL A 157 -4.34 -7.28 -6.24
N LEU A 158 -3.28 -6.75 -6.84
CA LEU A 158 -1.97 -6.58 -6.21
C LEU A 158 -1.76 -5.10 -5.88
N ILE A 159 -1.42 -4.82 -4.62
CA ILE A 159 -1.02 -3.50 -4.13
C ILE A 159 0.44 -3.60 -3.70
N CYS A 160 1.24 -2.62 -4.11
CA CYS A 160 2.61 -2.42 -3.66
C CYS A 160 2.77 -0.92 -3.39
N ALA A 161 2.41 -0.53 -2.16
CA ALA A 161 2.36 0.86 -1.76
C ALA A 161 3.61 1.25 -1.00
N ILE A 162 4.37 2.22 -1.51
CA ILE A 162 5.65 2.69 -0.95
C ILE A 162 6.76 1.63 -1.00
N THR A 163 6.46 0.33 -1.08
CA THR A 163 7.43 -0.76 -0.94
C THR A 163 8.36 -0.93 -2.13
N LEU A 164 7.93 -0.58 -3.34
CA LEU A 164 8.65 -0.88 -4.57
C LEU A 164 10.12 -0.39 -4.56
N PRO A 165 10.46 0.83 -4.12
CA PRO A 165 11.85 1.31 -4.06
C PRO A 165 12.77 0.51 -3.13
N TYR A 166 12.24 -0.41 -2.33
CA TYR A 166 13.01 -1.22 -1.38
C TYR A 166 13.11 -2.68 -1.82
N ILE A 167 12.59 -3.02 -3.00
CA ILE A 167 12.63 -4.38 -3.52
C ILE A 167 13.76 -4.49 -4.54
N ASP A 168 14.88 -5.07 -4.11
CA ASP A 168 16.05 -5.27 -4.97
C ASP A 168 15.78 -6.21 -6.16
N ASN A 169 14.76 -7.06 -6.05
CA ASN A 169 14.41 -8.07 -7.04
C ASN A 169 13.06 -7.79 -7.70
N LEU A 170 13.02 -6.76 -8.55
CA LEU A 170 11.84 -6.43 -9.35
C LEU A 170 11.35 -7.65 -10.17
N SER A 171 12.27 -8.47 -10.68
CA SER A 171 11.95 -9.68 -11.44
C SER A 171 11.10 -10.67 -10.65
N ALA A 172 11.28 -10.76 -9.33
CA ALA A 172 10.44 -11.60 -8.47
C ALA A 172 9.00 -11.06 -8.38
N ILE A 173 8.81 -9.74 -8.35
CA ILE A 173 7.48 -9.13 -8.39
C ILE A 173 6.82 -9.39 -9.74
N ILE A 174 7.55 -9.21 -10.83
CA ILE A 174 7.04 -9.48 -12.19
C ILE A 174 6.66 -10.97 -12.33
N ALA A 175 7.48 -11.89 -11.83
CA ALA A 175 7.15 -13.32 -11.81
C ALA A 175 5.90 -13.63 -10.96
N LEU A 176 5.72 -12.92 -9.84
CA LEU A 176 4.52 -13.06 -9.02
C LEU A 176 3.26 -12.59 -9.77
N ILE A 177 3.36 -11.48 -10.51
CA ILE A 177 2.29 -10.96 -11.37
C ILE A 177 2.00 -11.93 -12.52
N GLU A 178 3.03 -12.46 -13.19
CA GLU A 178 2.86 -13.42 -14.27
C GLU A 178 2.19 -14.71 -13.79
N LYS A 179 2.56 -15.21 -12.60
CA LYS A 179 2.00 -16.41 -12.00
C LYS A 179 0.53 -16.24 -11.63
N ASN A 180 0.18 -15.16 -10.92
CA ASN A 180 -1.15 -14.97 -10.36
C ASN A 180 -2.11 -14.20 -11.27
N LYS A 181 -1.56 -13.47 -12.25
CA LYS A 181 -2.30 -12.71 -13.26
C LYS A 181 -3.37 -11.80 -12.66
N PRO A 182 -3.03 -10.99 -11.61
CA PRO A 182 -4.00 -10.12 -10.98
C PRO A 182 -4.67 -9.22 -11.99
N ARG A 183 -5.96 -8.98 -11.84
CA ARG A 183 -6.69 -8.09 -12.74
C ARG A 183 -6.18 -6.65 -12.62
N PHE A 184 -5.86 -6.23 -11.39
CA PHE A 184 -5.36 -4.90 -11.10
C PHE A 184 -4.01 -4.96 -10.37
N VAL A 185 -3.07 -4.11 -10.78
CA VAL A 185 -1.76 -3.95 -10.15
C VAL A 185 -1.56 -2.48 -9.82
N PHE A 186 -1.25 -2.16 -8.55
CA PHE A 186 -1.02 -0.80 -8.09
C PHE A 186 0.38 -0.67 -7.53
N PHE A 187 1.21 0.15 -8.19
CA PHE A 187 2.49 0.58 -7.65
C PHE A 187 2.38 2.05 -7.27
N THR A 188 2.44 2.35 -5.97
CA THR A 188 2.26 3.72 -5.48
C THR A 188 3.43 4.23 -4.67
N CYS A 189 3.55 5.56 -4.64
CA CYS A 189 4.52 6.29 -3.84
C CYS A 189 5.96 5.82 -4.06
N PHE A 190 6.27 5.31 -5.25
CA PHE A 190 7.61 4.83 -5.56
C PHE A 190 8.43 5.90 -6.28
N LEU A 191 9.74 5.78 -6.13
CA LEU A 191 10.71 6.69 -6.69
C LEU A 191 11.02 6.21 -8.10
N ALA A 192 10.44 6.93 -9.06
CA ALA A 192 10.79 6.80 -10.47
C ALA A 192 12.07 7.54 -10.76
N HIS A 193 13.09 6.81 -11.20
CA HIS A 193 14.21 7.40 -11.89
C HIS A 193 14.68 6.45 -12.97
N ASP A 194 15.10 6.98 -14.12
CA ASP A 194 15.88 6.22 -15.09
C ASP A 194 17.34 6.19 -14.61
N GLY A 195 17.75 5.07 -14.00
CA GLY A 195 19.12 4.84 -13.50
C GLY A 195 19.20 4.58 -11.98
N ASP A 196 20.28 3.92 -11.54
CA ASP A 196 20.50 3.57 -10.14
C ASP A 196 20.81 4.83 -9.30
N GLN A 197 19.97 5.13 -8.32
CA GLN A 197 20.20 6.23 -7.37
C GLN A 197 19.74 5.89 -5.96
N SER A 198 20.56 6.25 -4.96
CA SER A 198 20.17 6.24 -3.54
C SER A 198 19.51 7.57 -3.16
N ILE A 199 18.39 7.53 -2.43
CA ILE A 199 17.64 8.71 -1.98
C ILE A 199 17.52 8.68 -0.45
N SER A 200 17.71 9.83 0.21
CA SER A 200 17.55 9.97 1.66
C SER A 200 16.07 10.05 2.05
N LEU A 201 15.65 9.20 2.98
CA LEU A 201 14.27 9.15 3.50
C LEU A 201 14.05 9.95 4.78
N ALA A 202 14.95 10.90 5.09
CA ALA A 202 14.77 11.82 6.21
C ALA A 202 13.44 12.59 6.16
N GLN A 203 12.74 12.62 5.01
CA GLN A 203 11.40 13.18 4.87
C GLN A 203 10.26 12.24 5.32
N ILE A 204 10.44 10.92 5.25
CA ILE A 204 9.42 9.93 5.67
C ILE A 204 9.52 9.64 7.17
N PHE A 205 10.75 9.59 7.70
CA PHE A 205 11.01 9.43 9.12
C PHE A 205 11.75 10.66 9.67
N PRO A 206 11.05 11.79 9.89
CA PRO A 206 11.70 13.03 10.34
C PRO A 206 12.46 12.86 11.66
N ASP A 207 11.99 11.95 12.53
CA ASP A 207 12.63 11.64 13.80
C ASP A 207 13.75 10.59 13.70
N HIS A 208 13.86 9.89 12.56
CA HIS A 208 14.95 8.95 12.30
C HIS A 208 15.85 9.48 11.19
N ARG A 209 17.02 10.01 11.59
CA ARG A 209 18.08 10.47 10.67
C ARG A 209 18.79 9.33 9.92
N ALA A 210 18.11 8.21 9.68
CA ALA A 210 18.65 7.08 8.96
C ALA A 210 18.66 7.38 7.46
N TYR A 211 19.82 7.18 6.83
CA TYR A 211 19.91 7.12 5.38
C TYR A 211 19.59 5.70 4.97
N ILE A 212 18.56 5.55 4.13
CA ILE A 212 18.14 4.26 3.59
C ILE A 212 18.56 4.26 2.13
N ASN A 213 19.32 3.26 1.70
CA ASN A 213 19.54 3.05 0.28
C ASN A 213 18.23 2.54 -0.33
N VAL A 214 17.78 3.19 -1.39
CA VAL A 214 16.62 2.75 -2.16
C VAL A 214 17.07 2.42 -3.55
N THR A 215 16.39 1.48 -4.17
CA THR A 215 16.55 1.15 -5.58
C THR A 215 15.51 1.96 -6.34
N ALA A 216 15.97 2.94 -7.12
CA ALA A 216 15.10 3.56 -8.11
C ALA A 216 14.86 2.56 -9.24
N HIS A 217 13.59 2.29 -9.54
CA HIS A 217 13.23 1.43 -10.66
C HIS A 217 12.79 2.26 -11.85
N SER A 218 13.25 1.90 -13.05
CA SER A 218 12.81 2.55 -14.27
C SER A 218 11.33 2.26 -14.51
N THR A 219 10.55 3.33 -14.63
CA THR A 219 9.11 3.28 -14.91
C THR A 219 8.84 2.67 -16.27
N THR A 220 9.69 2.99 -17.24
CA THR A 220 9.66 2.45 -18.59
C THR A 220 9.88 0.94 -18.57
N GLN A 221 10.84 0.46 -17.76
CA GLN A 221 11.09 -0.98 -17.62
C GLN A 221 9.92 -1.71 -16.96
N ILE A 222 9.37 -1.16 -15.87
CA ILE A 222 8.19 -1.73 -15.20
C ILE A 222 7.00 -1.77 -16.15
N ALA A 223 6.67 -0.64 -16.79
CA ALA A 223 5.56 -0.54 -17.73
C ALA A 223 5.72 -1.51 -18.90
N SER A 224 6.90 -1.59 -19.51
CA SER A 224 7.16 -2.50 -20.64
C SER A 224 6.97 -3.95 -20.22
N SER A 225 7.51 -4.34 -19.05
CA SER A 225 7.37 -5.70 -18.52
C SER A 225 5.90 -6.09 -18.29
N LEU A 226 5.07 -5.14 -17.85
CA LEU A 226 3.65 -5.39 -17.62
C LEU A 226 2.83 -5.39 -18.92
N VAL A 227 3.19 -4.54 -19.88
CA VAL A 227 2.60 -4.57 -21.23
C VAL A 227 2.87 -5.90 -21.91
N ASP A 228 4.08 -6.45 -21.77
CA ASP A 228 4.44 -7.78 -22.30
C ASP A 228 3.59 -8.90 -21.66
N LEU A 229 3.13 -8.70 -20.41
CA LEU A 229 2.19 -9.59 -19.71
C LEU A 229 0.71 -9.34 -20.06
N GLY A 230 0.43 -8.41 -20.97
CA GLY A 230 -0.91 -8.06 -21.45
C GLY A 230 -1.66 -7.06 -20.57
N TYR A 231 -0.96 -6.34 -19.67
CA TYR A 231 -1.55 -5.25 -18.91
C TYR A 231 -1.62 -3.98 -19.75
N GLN A 232 -2.73 -3.26 -19.63
CA GLN A 232 -2.82 -1.89 -20.13
C GLN A 232 -2.19 -0.97 -19.08
N SER A 233 -1.11 -0.29 -19.46
CA SER A 233 -0.42 0.64 -18.59
C SER A 233 -1.18 1.96 -18.50
N MET A 234 -1.47 2.38 -17.27
CA MET A 234 -1.85 3.75 -16.95
C MET A 234 -0.78 4.36 -16.05
N THR A 235 -0.43 5.62 -16.34
CA THR A 235 0.60 6.34 -15.59
C THR A 235 -0.02 7.61 -15.04
N ALA A 236 -0.06 7.76 -13.72
CA ALA A 236 -0.51 8.98 -13.05
C ALA A 236 0.71 9.78 -12.58
N THR A 237 0.81 11.04 -13.00
CA THR A 237 1.96 11.90 -12.72
C THR A 237 1.81 12.70 -11.43
N GLY A 238 2.74 12.52 -10.50
CA GLY A 238 3.39 13.54 -9.66
C GLY A 238 2.60 14.21 -8.53
N ASN A 239 1.34 14.56 -8.74
CA ASN A 239 0.47 15.13 -7.71
C ASN A 239 -0.82 14.31 -7.74
N TYR A 240 -1.38 13.97 -6.59
CA TYR A 240 -2.69 13.30 -6.48
C TYR A 240 -3.86 14.11 -7.08
N GLU A 241 -3.57 15.20 -7.79
CA GLU A 241 -4.46 15.97 -8.64
C GLU A 241 -4.65 15.23 -9.97
N ILE A 242 -5.44 14.16 -9.92
CA ILE A 242 -6.09 13.67 -11.14
C ILE A 242 -7.14 14.72 -11.50
N GLU A 243 -6.81 15.62 -12.43
CA GLU A 243 -7.66 16.75 -12.82
C GLU A 243 -9.00 16.33 -13.44
N ASP A 244 -9.25 15.05 -13.71
CA ASP A 244 -10.56 14.59 -14.20
C ASP A 244 -10.88 13.14 -13.81
N VAL A 245 -11.48 12.95 -12.64
CA VAL A 245 -11.99 11.65 -12.16
C VAL A 245 -13.27 11.22 -12.91
N GLU A 246 -13.99 12.14 -13.54
CA GLU A 246 -15.24 11.84 -14.26
C GLU A 246 -14.99 11.27 -15.66
N GLY A 247 -14.10 11.90 -16.45
CA GLY A 247 -13.68 11.35 -17.75
C GLY A 247 -12.97 10.00 -17.64
N PHE A 248 -12.23 9.81 -16.56
CA PHE A 248 -11.54 8.57 -16.24
C PHE A 248 -12.50 7.42 -15.87
N SER A 249 -13.56 7.72 -15.10
CA SER A 249 -14.63 6.77 -14.76
C SER A 249 -15.39 6.27 -15.98
N GLU A 250 -15.65 7.12 -16.98
CA GLU A 250 -16.34 6.72 -18.22
C GLU A 250 -15.51 5.77 -19.09
N THR A 251 -14.19 5.97 -19.15
CA THR A 251 -13.27 5.05 -19.84
C THR A 251 -13.28 3.67 -19.18
N PHE A 252 -13.35 3.63 -17.84
CA PHE A 252 -13.40 2.40 -17.06
C PHE A 252 -14.71 1.62 -17.21
N LYS A 253 -15.86 2.29 -17.35
CA LYS A 253 -17.16 1.63 -17.59
C LYS A 253 -17.18 0.83 -18.90
N GLN A 254 -16.30 1.15 -19.84
CA GLN A 254 -16.19 0.49 -21.14
C GLN A 254 -15.16 -0.65 -21.15
N LEU A 255 -14.39 -0.85 -20.07
CA LEU A 255 -13.37 -1.89 -20.01
C LEU A 255 -14.01 -3.27 -19.91
N HIS A 256 -13.66 -4.12 -20.87
CA HIS A 256 -14.09 -5.51 -20.89
C HIS A 256 -13.63 -6.23 -19.60
N PRO A 257 -14.41 -7.18 -19.03
CA PRO A 257 -14.04 -7.92 -17.82
C PRO A 257 -12.68 -8.62 -17.88
N GLY A 258 -12.17 -8.91 -19.08
CA GLY A 258 -10.86 -9.50 -19.31
C GLY A 258 -9.67 -8.52 -19.38
N VAL A 259 -9.89 -7.21 -19.25
CA VAL A 259 -8.79 -6.23 -19.25
C VAL A 259 -8.04 -6.30 -17.93
N ARG A 260 -6.70 -6.35 -18.04
CA ARG A 260 -5.77 -6.20 -16.92
C ARG A 260 -5.15 -4.83 -16.92
N MET A 261 -4.93 -4.28 -15.73
CA MET A 261 -4.53 -2.89 -15.58
C MET A 261 -3.40 -2.73 -14.58
N VAL A 262 -2.49 -1.81 -14.89
CA VAL A 262 -1.50 -1.32 -13.94
C VAL A 262 -1.65 0.19 -13.78
N ASP A 263 -1.56 0.66 -12.53
CA ASP A 263 -1.35 2.06 -12.20
C ASP A 263 0.04 2.27 -11.58
N LEU A 264 0.79 3.21 -12.15
CA LEU A 264 2.08 3.67 -11.64
C LEU A 264 1.91 5.10 -11.11
N CYS A 265 1.96 5.27 -9.80
CA CYS A 265 1.82 6.56 -9.13
C CYS A 265 3.13 6.97 -8.43
N PHE A 266 3.69 8.11 -8.83
CA PHE A 266 4.97 8.63 -8.33
C PHE A 266 4.77 9.83 -7.43
N SER A 267 5.60 9.94 -6.39
CA SER A 267 5.61 11.13 -5.53
C SER A 267 6.58 12.18 -6.09
N SER A 268 6.06 13.29 -6.63
CA SER A 268 6.91 14.42 -7.04
C SER A 268 7.61 15.09 -5.84
N SER A 269 7.00 15.00 -4.65
CA SER A 269 7.45 15.66 -3.42
C SER A 269 8.68 15.04 -2.75
N VAL A 270 9.13 13.86 -3.21
CA VAL A 270 10.32 13.18 -2.68
C VAL A 270 11.56 13.44 -3.55
N LEU A 271 11.41 14.12 -4.68
CA LEU A 271 12.56 14.65 -5.42
C LEU A 271 13.04 15.94 -4.72
N PRO A 272 14.29 16.00 -4.22
CA PRO A 272 14.82 17.25 -3.69
C PRO A 272 14.75 18.31 -4.79
N GLN A 273 14.22 19.50 -4.47
CA GLN A 273 14.15 20.66 -5.39
C GLN A 273 15.51 20.99 -6.08
N LYS A 274 16.62 20.50 -5.54
CA LYS A 274 17.96 20.61 -6.12
C LYS A 274 18.20 19.80 -7.40
N PHE A 275 17.29 18.91 -7.81
CA PHE A 275 17.43 18.09 -9.02
C PHE A 275 16.53 18.54 -10.18
N MET A 276 15.79 19.64 -10.02
CA MET A 276 14.96 20.25 -11.08
C MET A 276 15.60 21.53 -11.68
N ALA A 277 16.94 21.55 -11.79
CA ALA A 277 17.69 22.61 -12.46
C ALA A 277 18.61 22.02 -13.53
#